data_AF-A0A5R8KF41-F1
#
_entry.id   AF-A0A5R8KF41-F1
#
_cell.length_a   1.000
_cell.length_b   1.000
_cell.length_c   1.000
_cell.angle_alpha   90.00
_cell.angle_beta   90.00
_cell.angle_gamma   90.00
#
_symmetry.space_group_name_H-M   'P 1'
#
loop_
_entity.id
_entity.type
_entity.pdbx_description
1 polymer ?
#
loop_
_entity_poly.entity_id
_entity_poly.type
_entity_poly.pdbx_seq_one_letter_code
_entity_poly.pdbx_strand_id
1 'polypeptide(L)'
;MTPYREFRQSLVRSAAWAVAVGVMVGALMAMGSEPGRDPFERNVERIFGDDKLADIRVVFGYDDYKGFLVTKDTFRAHRLIRHLQIRSFTEVKPTEELAEELGVPADAQNLRIYEGDGKDGERLRVSLIWSSATTDSAKNSGSEYALQRRCSRQALDFMKKAASNAEVMAYIGHSRGGGGPDTYPPETKGVDADGFPLTDFSYYRRTQPGLDALRGDFSKSPHLPHIIAWTSCRSESHFSRWFGNVLSGKEHATSLILSTRLTSYMPINQEIRDQDEGLMAFVCLLHSLQYRQTKSVLEENLKLCEMEVEHNPRQAAWKLVALPSSNSKSN
;
A
#
# COMPACT_ATOMS: atom_id res chain seq x y z
N MET A 1 -63.57 -8.93 29.74
CA MET A 1 -62.37 -9.77 29.51
C MET A 1 -62.18 -9.86 28.02
N THR A 2 -61.19 -9.13 27.49
CA THR A 2 -61.25 -8.54 26.15
C THR A 2 -60.17 -9.15 25.24
N PRO A 3 -60.54 -9.78 24.10
CA PRO A 3 -59.60 -10.41 23.17
C PRO A 3 -59.23 -9.42 22.05
N TYR A 4 -58.45 -8.39 22.36
CA TYR A 4 -58.05 -7.37 21.37
C TYR A 4 -56.55 -7.03 21.35
N ARG A 5 -55.73 -7.73 22.16
CA ARG A 5 -54.30 -7.43 22.31
C ARG A 5 -53.35 -8.28 21.47
N GLU A 6 -53.79 -9.45 20.98
CA GLU A 6 -52.89 -10.38 20.27
C GLU A 6 -52.81 -10.14 18.75
N PHE A 7 -53.79 -9.47 18.14
CA PHE A 7 -53.77 -9.27 16.68
C PHE A 7 -52.81 -8.17 16.21
N ARG A 8 -52.46 -7.20 17.07
CA ARG A 8 -51.53 -6.11 16.72
C ARG A 8 -50.04 -6.49 16.78
N GLN A 9 -49.66 -7.55 17.49
CA GLN A 9 -48.25 -7.98 17.57
C GLN A 9 -47.81 -8.83 16.37
N SER A 10 -48.75 -9.47 15.67
CA SER A 10 -48.47 -10.26 14.46
C SER A 10 -48.17 -9.39 13.24
N LEU A 11 -48.93 -8.31 13.02
CA LEU A 11 -48.75 -7.40 11.87
C LEU A 11 -47.46 -6.58 11.90
N VAL A 12 -46.94 -6.25 13.09
CA VAL A 12 -45.68 -5.48 13.22
C VAL A 12 -44.45 -6.35 12.92
N ARG A 13 -44.50 -7.66 13.17
CA ARG A 13 -43.40 -8.59 12.88
C ARG A 13 -43.27 -8.91 11.39
N SER A 14 -44.38 -8.95 10.66
CA SER A 14 -44.37 -9.21 9.21
C SER A 14 -43.90 -8.01 8.39
N ALA A 15 -44.18 -6.78 8.83
CA ALA A 15 -43.70 -5.55 8.18
C ALA A 15 -42.19 -5.33 8.38
N ALA A 16 -41.64 -5.69 9.55
CA ALA A 16 -40.20 -5.60 9.82
C ALA A 16 -39.36 -6.56 8.96
N TRP A 17 -39.88 -7.76 8.66
CA TRP A 17 -39.21 -8.72 7.78
C TRP A 17 -39.25 -8.30 6.30
N ALA A 18 -40.35 -7.70 5.82
CA ALA A 18 -40.44 -7.21 4.45
C ALA A 18 -39.50 -6.03 4.17
N VAL A 19 -39.27 -5.15 5.16
CA VAL A 19 -38.30 -4.04 5.04
C VAL A 19 -36.86 -4.57 5.10
N ALA A 20 -36.55 -5.53 5.96
CA ALA A 20 -35.21 -6.11 6.05
C ALA A 20 -34.80 -6.88 4.78
N VAL A 21 -35.73 -7.63 4.17
CA VAL A 21 -35.49 -8.33 2.89
C VAL A 21 -35.46 -7.34 1.71
N GLY A 22 -36.28 -6.28 1.73
CA GLY A 22 -36.24 -5.21 0.73
C GLY A 22 -34.94 -4.42 0.71
N VAL A 23 -34.33 -4.15 1.87
CA VAL A 23 -33.02 -3.48 1.99
C VAL A 23 -31.89 -4.41 1.52
N MET A 24 -31.96 -5.72 1.82
CA MET A 24 -30.96 -6.68 1.32
C MET A 24 -31.04 -6.90 -0.19
N VAL A 25 -32.24 -6.96 -0.78
CA VAL A 25 -32.42 -7.09 -2.24
C VAL A 25 -32.09 -5.78 -2.96
N GLY A 26 -32.35 -4.62 -2.36
CA GLY A 26 -31.95 -3.32 -2.88
C GLY A 26 -30.42 -3.12 -2.92
N ALA A 27 -29.71 -3.57 -1.89
CA ALA A 27 -28.24 -3.55 -1.87
C ALA A 27 -27.63 -4.52 -2.89
N LEU A 28 -28.25 -5.68 -3.15
CA LEU A 28 -27.81 -6.61 -4.19
C LEU A 28 -28.13 -6.12 -5.63
N MET A 29 -29.17 -5.30 -5.82
CA MET A 29 -29.57 -4.80 -7.14
C MET A 29 -28.89 -3.48 -7.54
N ALA A 30 -28.35 -2.72 -6.59
CA ALA A 30 -27.58 -1.49 -6.87
C ALA A 30 -26.11 -1.77 -7.27
N MET A 31 -25.66 -3.03 -7.22
CA MET A 31 -24.37 -3.44 -7.81
C MET A 31 -24.47 -3.74 -9.32
N GLY A 32 -25.54 -3.28 -9.97
CA GLY A 32 -25.56 -3.14 -11.42
C GLY A 32 -24.42 -2.21 -11.84
N SER A 33 -23.32 -2.80 -12.29
CA SER A 33 -22.16 -2.10 -12.81
C SER A 33 -22.62 -1.05 -13.82
N GLU A 34 -22.56 0.24 -13.46
CA GLU A 34 -22.76 1.31 -14.45
C GLU A 34 -21.78 1.04 -15.61
N PRO A 35 -22.29 0.71 -16.81
CA PRO A 35 -21.43 0.45 -17.95
C PRO A 35 -20.68 1.75 -18.28
N GLY A 36 -19.38 1.78 -18.05
CA GLY A 36 -18.52 2.88 -18.51
C GLY A 36 -17.56 3.51 -17.50
N ARG A 37 -17.68 3.26 -16.18
CA ARG A 37 -16.70 3.82 -15.22
C ARG A 37 -15.36 3.09 -15.25
N ASP A 38 -14.26 3.79 -15.03
CA ASP A 38 -12.93 3.18 -14.99
C ASP A 38 -12.77 2.31 -13.72
N PRO A 39 -12.06 1.15 -13.78
CA PRO A 39 -11.80 0.32 -12.60
C PRO A 39 -11.21 1.06 -11.40
N PHE A 40 -10.34 2.05 -11.62
CA PHE A 40 -9.75 2.85 -10.54
C PHE A 40 -10.81 3.66 -9.80
N GLU A 41 -11.70 4.34 -10.52
CA GLU A 41 -12.75 5.17 -9.92
C GLU A 41 -13.72 4.33 -9.09
N ARG A 42 -14.09 3.15 -9.59
CA ARG A 42 -14.90 2.18 -8.82
C ARG A 42 -14.20 1.72 -7.55
N ASN A 43 -12.87 1.55 -7.58
CA ASN A 43 -12.11 1.18 -6.40
C ASN A 43 -12.08 2.32 -5.37
N VAL A 44 -11.93 3.56 -5.84
CA VAL A 44 -12.05 4.76 -5.00
C VAL A 44 -13.46 4.86 -4.39
N GLU A 45 -14.52 4.53 -5.12
CA GLU A 45 -15.88 4.46 -4.56
C GLU A 45 -16.02 3.42 -3.46
N ARG A 46 -15.49 2.20 -3.66
CA ARG A 46 -15.52 1.13 -2.66
C ARG A 46 -14.81 1.52 -1.37
N ILE A 47 -13.61 2.12 -1.47
CA ILE A 47 -12.79 2.57 -0.32
C ILE A 47 -13.58 3.46 0.66
N PHE A 48 -14.57 4.20 0.17
CA PHE A 48 -15.35 5.12 1.00
C PHE A 48 -16.83 4.72 1.10
N GLY A 49 -17.18 3.52 0.62
CA GLY A 49 -18.57 3.08 0.48
C GLY A 49 -19.23 2.69 1.81
N ASP A 50 -18.46 2.11 2.72
CA ASP A 50 -19.00 1.50 3.95
C ASP A 50 -19.09 2.52 5.10
N ASP A 51 -17.96 2.97 5.63
CA ASP A 51 -17.86 3.87 6.78
C ASP A 51 -17.27 5.25 6.44
N LYS A 52 -17.05 5.50 5.13
CA LYS A 52 -16.36 6.68 4.60
C LYS A 52 -14.93 6.86 5.12
N LEU A 53 -14.27 5.80 5.59
CA LEU A 53 -12.89 5.85 6.07
C LEU A 53 -11.99 5.02 5.17
N ALA A 54 -11.02 5.67 4.52
CA ALA A 54 -9.97 4.97 3.80
C ALA A 54 -8.89 4.42 4.76
N ASP A 55 -8.70 3.09 4.83
CA ASP A 55 -7.54 2.45 5.47
C ASP A 55 -6.36 2.32 4.50
N ILE A 56 -5.38 3.22 4.69
CA ILE A 56 -4.19 3.34 3.85
C ILE A 56 -2.97 2.91 4.65
N ARG A 57 -2.30 1.85 4.20
CA ARG A 57 -1.13 1.28 4.88
C ARG A 57 0.12 1.39 4.01
N VAL A 58 1.14 2.09 4.52
CA VAL A 58 2.38 2.43 3.80
C VAL A 58 3.57 1.75 4.46
N VAL A 59 4.32 0.98 3.67
CA VAL A 59 5.53 0.30 4.14
C VAL A 59 6.74 0.89 3.44
N PHE A 60 7.65 1.47 4.23
CA PHE A 60 8.97 1.84 3.78
C PHE A 60 9.92 0.66 3.98
N GLY A 61 10.26 0.00 2.87
CA GLY A 61 11.18 -1.13 2.86
C GLY A 61 12.61 -0.70 3.13
N TYR A 62 13.46 -1.62 3.59
CA TYR A 62 14.87 -1.34 3.84
C TYR A 62 15.54 -0.84 2.56
N ASP A 63 15.93 0.42 2.57
CA ASP A 63 16.53 1.10 1.41
C ASP A 63 17.94 1.52 1.74
N ASP A 64 18.91 0.71 1.31
CA ASP A 64 20.32 1.05 1.32
C ASP A 64 20.77 1.61 -0.03
N TYR A 65 21.88 2.33 -0.01
CA TYR A 65 22.55 2.78 -1.23
C TYR A 65 23.92 2.10 -1.37
N LYS A 66 24.53 2.25 -2.55
CA LYS A 66 25.91 1.80 -2.78
C LYS A 66 26.81 2.31 -1.67
N GLY A 67 27.47 1.36 -0.99
CA GLY A 67 28.31 1.62 0.17
C GLY A 67 27.65 1.44 1.54
N PHE A 68 26.34 1.18 1.61
CA PHE A 68 25.63 0.88 2.85
C PHE A 68 25.85 1.90 3.97
N LEU A 69 26.13 3.16 3.63
CA LEU A 69 26.43 4.16 4.66
C LEU A 69 25.15 4.69 5.31
N VAL A 70 24.08 4.82 4.54
CA VAL A 70 22.83 5.44 4.99
C VAL A 70 21.63 4.64 4.49
N THR A 71 20.69 4.36 5.40
CA THR A 71 19.37 3.85 5.04
C THR A 71 18.39 4.99 4.80
N LYS A 72 17.61 4.91 3.71
CA LYS A 72 16.75 6.00 3.22
C LYS A 72 15.29 5.89 3.63
N ASP A 73 14.86 4.71 4.06
CA ASP A 73 13.48 4.43 4.42
C ASP A 73 12.98 5.30 5.57
N THR A 74 13.80 5.51 6.60
CA THR A 74 13.49 6.46 7.69
C THR A 74 13.36 7.90 7.18
N PHE A 75 14.22 8.34 6.25
CA PHE A 75 14.12 9.68 5.67
C PHE A 75 12.85 9.85 4.82
N ARG A 76 12.48 8.83 4.05
CA ARG A 76 11.24 8.81 3.26
C ARG A 76 10.00 8.85 4.15
N ALA A 77 10.00 8.06 5.23
CA ALA A 77 8.93 8.08 6.22
C ALA A 77 8.77 9.47 6.84
N HIS A 78 9.86 10.10 7.28
CA HIS A 78 9.82 11.46 7.83
C HIS A 78 9.34 12.51 6.80
N ARG A 79 9.67 12.35 5.51
CA ARG A 79 9.14 13.22 4.45
C ARG A 79 7.64 13.07 4.27
N LEU A 80 7.13 11.84 4.27
CA LEU A 80 5.69 11.59 4.21
C LEU A 80 4.99 12.17 5.45
N ILE A 81 5.53 11.96 6.65
CA ILE A 81 5.02 12.53 7.89
C ILE A 81 4.91 14.06 7.78
N ARG A 82 5.98 14.73 7.34
CA ARG A 82 5.97 16.18 7.15
C ARG A 82 4.91 16.62 6.15
N HIS A 83 4.76 15.89 5.05
CA HIS A 83 3.71 16.15 4.07
C HIS A 83 2.31 16.02 4.68
N LEU A 84 2.03 14.95 5.41
CA LEU A 84 0.76 14.73 6.10
C LEU A 84 0.46 15.87 7.09
N GLN A 85 1.43 16.29 7.88
CA GLN A 85 1.30 17.41 8.82
C GLN A 85 1.00 18.75 8.09
N ILE A 86 1.68 19.04 6.96
CA ILE A 86 1.41 20.22 6.13
C ILE A 86 -0.01 20.18 5.54
N ARG A 87 -0.56 18.98 5.30
CA ARG A 87 -1.93 18.75 4.82
C ARG A 87 -2.95 18.63 5.95
N SER A 88 -2.61 19.09 7.16
CA SER A 88 -3.48 19.11 8.33
C SER A 88 -3.93 17.72 8.80
N PHE A 89 -3.22 16.65 8.47
CA PHE A 89 -3.44 15.36 9.11
C PHE A 89 -2.97 15.43 10.57
N THR A 90 -3.74 14.82 11.45
CA THR A 90 -3.45 14.75 12.89
C THR A 90 -2.88 13.40 13.23
N GLU A 91 -1.78 13.38 14.01
CA GLU A 91 -1.20 12.13 14.49
C GLU A 91 -2.12 11.46 15.52
N VAL A 92 -2.36 10.17 15.35
CA VAL A 92 -3.15 9.34 16.25
C VAL A 92 -2.24 8.34 16.92
N LYS A 93 -2.32 8.26 18.26
CA LYS A 93 -1.59 7.23 19.00
C LYS A 93 -2.26 5.87 18.77
N PRO A 94 -1.51 4.82 18.44
CA PRO A 94 -2.10 3.49 18.29
C PRO A 94 -2.70 3.02 19.61
N THR A 95 -3.95 2.57 19.57
CA THR A 95 -4.51 1.72 20.63
C THR A 95 -3.96 0.29 20.48
N GLU A 96 -4.08 -0.53 21.53
CA GLU A 96 -3.68 -1.95 21.43
C GLU A 96 -4.45 -2.70 20.34
N GLU A 97 -5.76 -2.44 20.24
CA GLU A 97 -6.63 -3.00 19.19
C GLU A 97 -6.17 -2.61 17.79
N LEU A 98 -5.92 -1.32 17.55
CA LEU A 98 -5.44 -0.84 16.27
C LEU A 98 -4.04 -1.40 15.94
N ALA A 99 -3.17 -1.54 16.93
CA ALA A 99 -1.85 -2.13 16.74
C ALA A 99 -1.96 -3.62 16.32
N GLU A 100 -2.86 -4.39 16.94
CA GLU A 100 -3.14 -5.78 16.58
C GLU A 100 -3.71 -5.90 15.15
N GLU A 101 -4.62 -5.01 14.76
CA GLU A 101 -5.14 -4.91 13.38
C GLU A 101 -4.03 -4.63 12.36
N LEU A 102 -3.05 -3.81 12.76
CA LEU A 102 -1.84 -3.49 11.99
C LEU A 102 -0.76 -4.56 12.10
N GLY A 103 -0.90 -5.58 12.96
CA GLY A 103 0.04 -6.69 13.11
C GLY A 103 1.37 -6.30 13.77
N VAL A 104 1.37 -5.24 14.58
CA VAL A 104 2.56 -4.72 15.25
C VAL A 104 2.23 -4.40 16.71
N PRO A 105 3.21 -4.37 17.63
CA PRO A 105 2.93 -3.97 18.99
C PRO A 105 2.60 -2.47 19.07
N ALA A 106 1.78 -2.05 20.03
CA ALA A 106 1.38 -0.65 20.19
C ALA A 106 2.56 0.30 20.49
N ASP A 107 3.65 -0.23 21.05
CA ASP A 107 4.89 0.50 21.32
C ASP A 107 5.92 0.46 20.17
N ALA A 108 5.53 -0.02 18.97
CA ALA A 108 6.41 -0.06 17.81
C ALA A 108 6.95 1.34 17.47
N GLN A 109 8.23 1.57 17.77
CA GLN A 109 8.90 2.87 17.59
C GLN A 109 8.88 3.38 16.14
N ASN A 110 8.78 2.45 15.19
CA ASN A 110 8.81 2.67 13.74
C ASN A 110 7.41 2.78 13.10
N LEU A 111 6.34 2.82 13.89
CA LEU A 111 4.96 3.01 13.44
C LEU A 111 4.50 4.45 13.66
N ARG A 112 3.82 5.05 12.68
CA ARG A 112 3.04 6.28 12.87
C ARG A 112 1.69 6.18 12.19
N ILE A 113 0.68 6.80 12.77
CA ILE A 113 -0.69 6.79 12.25
C ILE A 113 -1.17 8.24 12.18
N TYR A 114 -1.75 8.60 11.05
CA TYR A 114 -2.29 9.93 10.80
C TYR A 114 -3.72 9.83 10.29
N GLU A 115 -4.58 10.71 10.77
CA GLU A 115 -5.95 10.86 10.25
C GLU A 115 -6.13 12.25 9.64
N GLY A 116 -6.83 12.31 8.50
CA GLY A 116 -7.13 13.56 7.82
C GLY A 116 -8.46 13.49 7.08
N ASP A 117 -8.97 14.66 6.70
CA ASP A 117 -10.25 14.79 6.01
C ASP A 117 -10.09 14.67 4.49
N GLY A 118 -11.06 13.98 3.88
CA GLY A 118 -11.29 13.90 2.44
C GLY A 118 -12.43 14.84 2.00
N LYS A 119 -13.06 14.53 0.87
CA LYS A 119 -14.26 15.24 0.40
C LYS A 119 -15.52 14.68 1.05
N ASP A 120 -16.59 15.46 1.11
CA ASP A 120 -17.95 14.97 1.44
C ASP A 120 -18.08 14.17 2.75
N GLY A 121 -17.28 14.55 3.75
CA GLY A 121 -17.22 13.92 5.08
C GLY A 121 -16.42 12.62 5.13
N GLU A 122 -15.66 12.30 4.08
CA GLU A 122 -14.70 11.20 4.04
C GLU A 122 -13.52 11.46 4.95
N ARG A 123 -12.93 10.37 5.44
CA ARG A 123 -11.74 10.39 6.29
C ARG A 123 -10.69 9.47 5.72
N LEU A 124 -9.43 9.78 5.94
CA LEU A 124 -8.30 8.97 5.53
C LEU A 124 -7.48 8.64 6.77
N ARG A 125 -7.25 7.34 7.03
CA ARG A 125 -6.29 6.87 8.02
C ARG A 125 -5.05 6.35 7.31
N VAL A 126 -3.94 7.06 7.47
CA VAL A 126 -2.63 6.68 6.91
C VAL A 126 -1.78 6.09 8.02
N SER A 127 -1.64 4.77 8.02
CA SER A 127 -0.73 4.05 8.89
C SER A 127 0.56 3.78 8.13
N LEU A 128 1.71 4.18 8.67
CA LEU A 128 3.00 3.99 8.02
C LEU A 128 4.03 3.35 8.95
N ILE A 129 4.84 2.46 8.39
CA ILE A 129 5.94 1.79 9.09
C ILE A 129 7.22 1.82 8.24
N TRP A 130 8.38 1.95 8.87
CA TRP A 130 9.68 1.82 8.20
C TRP A 130 10.52 0.68 8.78
N SER A 131 11.45 0.17 8.00
CA SER A 131 12.13 -1.10 8.27
C SER A 131 13.42 -0.93 9.08
N SER A 132 14.11 0.20 8.93
CA SER A 132 15.41 0.45 9.57
C SER A 132 15.27 0.87 11.04
N ALA A 133 16.18 0.35 11.88
CA ALA A 133 16.31 0.80 13.27
C ALA A 133 16.94 2.18 13.37
N THR A 134 17.95 2.46 12.54
CA THR A 134 18.63 3.76 12.47
C THR A 134 18.84 4.16 11.02
N THR A 135 19.26 5.41 10.77
CA THR A 135 19.67 5.86 9.44
C THR A 135 21.07 5.39 9.04
N ASP A 136 21.80 4.72 9.92
CA ASP A 136 23.19 4.28 9.74
C ASP A 136 23.21 2.76 9.47
N SER A 137 23.52 2.36 8.25
CA SER A 137 23.46 0.93 7.90
C SER A 137 24.59 0.10 8.51
N ALA A 138 25.71 0.72 8.92
CA ALA A 138 26.76 0.02 9.67
C ALA A 138 26.28 -0.32 11.08
N LYS A 139 25.55 0.59 11.74
CA LYS A 139 24.88 0.29 13.02
C LYS A 139 23.82 -0.78 12.86
N ASN A 140 22.96 -0.66 11.83
CA ASN A 140 21.89 -1.63 11.56
C ASN A 140 22.42 -3.04 11.30
N SER A 141 23.64 -3.17 10.77
CA SER A 141 24.30 -4.46 10.53
C SER A 141 25.26 -4.89 11.65
N GLY A 142 25.47 -4.02 12.65
CA GLY A 142 26.43 -4.19 13.73
C GLY A 142 25.79 -4.02 15.10
N SER A 143 26.12 -2.94 15.82
CA SER A 143 25.71 -2.74 17.21
C SER A 143 24.18 -2.73 17.42
N GLU A 144 23.41 -2.31 16.42
CA GLU A 144 21.94 -2.22 16.46
C GLU A 144 21.26 -3.40 15.76
N TYR A 145 21.99 -4.46 15.39
CA TYR A 145 21.44 -5.56 14.59
C TYR A 145 20.21 -6.24 15.22
N ALA A 146 20.18 -6.39 16.54
CA ALA A 146 19.03 -6.96 17.25
C ALA A 146 17.79 -6.07 17.13
N LEU A 147 17.96 -4.75 17.19
CA LEU A 147 16.89 -3.77 16.99
C LEU A 147 16.45 -3.73 15.54
N GLN A 148 17.41 -3.73 14.60
CA GLN A 148 17.15 -3.80 13.16
C GLN A 148 16.29 -5.00 12.80
N ARG A 149 16.63 -6.20 13.28
CA ARG A 149 15.84 -7.41 13.04
C ARG A 149 14.42 -7.31 13.56
N ARG A 150 14.20 -6.61 14.68
CA ARG A 150 12.88 -6.37 15.25
C ARG A 150 12.08 -5.43 14.36
N CYS A 151 12.63 -4.29 13.97
CA CYS A 151 11.99 -3.33 13.06
C CYS A 151 11.64 -3.97 11.72
N SER A 152 12.57 -4.74 11.12
CA SER A 152 12.36 -5.47 9.87
C SER A 152 11.21 -6.48 9.95
N ARG A 153 11.11 -7.20 11.09
CA ARG A 153 10.01 -8.15 11.34
C ARG A 153 8.68 -7.42 11.48
N GLN A 154 8.63 -6.35 12.27
CA GLN A 154 7.43 -5.54 12.44
C GLN A 154 6.95 -4.96 11.11
N ALA A 155 7.86 -4.45 10.27
CA ALA A 155 7.52 -3.96 8.94
C ALA A 155 6.97 -5.07 8.02
N LEU A 156 7.54 -6.29 8.09
CA LEU A 156 7.01 -7.43 7.33
C LEU A 156 5.63 -7.87 7.82
N ASP A 157 5.42 -7.95 9.14
CA ASP A 157 4.14 -8.37 9.71
C ASP A 157 3.04 -7.32 9.44
N PHE A 158 3.38 -6.04 9.52
CA PHE A 158 2.53 -4.94 9.06
C PHE A 158 2.18 -5.07 7.57
N MET A 159 3.17 -5.37 6.74
CA MET A 159 2.98 -5.55 5.30
C MET A 159 2.05 -6.73 4.98
N LYS A 160 2.16 -7.85 5.71
CA LYS A 160 1.25 -8.99 5.59
C LYS A 160 -0.18 -8.61 5.92
N LYS A 161 -0.39 -7.86 7.01
CA LYS A 161 -1.72 -7.34 7.37
C LYS A 161 -2.24 -6.36 6.34
N ALA A 162 -1.38 -5.49 5.78
CA ALA A 162 -1.77 -4.60 4.69
C ALA A 162 -2.21 -5.37 3.44
N ALA A 163 -1.48 -6.43 3.07
CA ALA A 163 -1.80 -7.27 1.92
C ALA A 163 -3.15 -8.01 2.05
N SER A 164 -3.62 -8.26 3.27
CA SER A 164 -4.88 -8.97 3.51
C SER A 164 -6.05 -8.05 3.89
N ASN A 165 -5.80 -6.93 4.56
CA ASN A 165 -6.82 -6.17 5.27
C ASN A 165 -6.85 -4.67 4.94
N ALA A 166 -5.85 -4.11 4.26
CA ALA A 166 -5.90 -2.70 3.88
C ALA A 166 -6.72 -2.51 2.61
N GLU A 167 -7.41 -1.38 2.49
CA GLU A 167 -8.07 -1.01 1.24
C GLU A 167 -7.05 -0.47 0.23
N VAL A 168 -6.08 0.30 0.75
CA VAL A 168 -4.94 0.80 -0.02
C VAL A 168 -3.65 0.36 0.63
N MET A 169 -2.84 -0.40 -0.11
CA MET A 169 -1.51 -0.80 0.30
C MET A 169 -0.47 -0.05 -0.52
N ALA A 170 0.56 0.50 0.14
CA ALA A 170 1.72 1.08 -0.52
C ALA A 170 3.02 0.45 -0.04
N TYR A 171 3.90 0.10 -0.96
CA TYR A 171 5.27 -0.29 -0.69
C TYR A 171 6.24 0.68 -1.37
N ILE A 172 7.16 1.26 -0.59
CA ILE A 172 8.18 2.21 -1.04
C ILE A 172 9.54 1.69 -0.59
N GLY A 173 10.35 1.14 -1.50
CA GLY A 173 11.65 0.57 -1.13
C GLY A 173 12.29 -0.29 -2.22
N HIS A 174 13.33 -1.05 -1.85
CA HIS A 174 14.04 -1.92 -2.79
C HIS A 174 13.34 -3.25 -3.04
N SER A 175 13.41 -3.70 -4.28
CA SER A 175 12.86 -5.00 -4.69
C SER A 175 13.90 -6.03 -5.11
N ARG A 176 15.19 -5.71 -4.95
CA ARG A 176 16.34 -6.62 -5.12
C ARG A 176 16.29 -7.48 -6.38
N GLY A 177 15.95 -6.86 -7.52
CA GLY A 177 15.87 -7.55 -8.81
C GLY A 177 14.65 -8.49 -8.95
N GLY A 178 13.55 -8.19 -8.25
CA GLY A 178 12.30 -8.95 -8.31
C GLY A 178 12.13 -9.99 -7.21
N GLY A 179 13.01 -9.99 -6.19
CA GLY A 179 12.91 -10.91 -5.04
C GLY A 179 11.77 -10.60 -4.06
N GLY A 180 11.05 -9.49 -4.28
CA GLY A 180 9.94 -9.04 -3.45
C GLY A 180 10.29 -7.82 -2.62
N PRO A 181 9.34 -7.28 -1.84
CA PRO A 181 9.66 -6.15 -1.00
C PRO A 181 10.72 -6.57 0.01
N ASP A 182 11.72 -5.72 0.19
CA ASP A 182 12.75 -5.94 1.18
C ASP A 182 12.44 -5.13 2.44
N THR A 183 12.30 -5.80 3.57
CA THR A 183 12.23 -5.16 4.90
C THR A 183 13.48 -5.43 5.73
N TYR A 184 14.40 -6.26 5.24
CA TYR A 184 15.62 -6.63 5.95
C TYR A 184 16.84 -5.98 5.27
N PRO A 185 17.96 -5.80 6.00
CA PRO A 185 19.25 -5.61 5.35
C PRO A 185 19.50 -6.72 4.33
N PRO A 186 20.14 -6.43 3.20
CA PRO A 186 20.17 -7.40 2.12
C PRO A 186 21.14 -8.53 2.40
N GLU A 187 20.86 -9.67 1.78
CA GLU A 187 21.83 -10.75 1.69
C GLU A 187 23.05 -10.31 0.88
N THR A 188 24.25 -10.64 1.38
CA THR A 188 25.53 -10.23 0.78
C THR A 188 26.37 -11.44 0.41
N LYS A 189 27.15 -11.32 -0.68
CA LYS A 189 28.03 -12.39 -1.19
C LYS A 189 29.53 -12.08 -1.03
N GLY A 190 29.85 -11.11 -0.19
CA GLY A 190 31.20 -10.58 0.00
C GLY A 190 31.22 -9.05 -0.03
N VAL A 191 32.41 -8.49 -0.24
CA VAL A 191 32.66 -7.05 -0.35
C VAL A 191 33.29 -6.69 -1.70
N ASP A 192 33.14 -5.45 -2.15
CA ASP A 192 33.82 -4.91 -3.32
C ASP A 192 35.26 -4.49 -3.00
N ALA A 193 35.97 -3.93 -3.99
CA ALA A 193 37.37 -3.50 -3.85
C ALA A 193 37.57 -2.41 -2.79
N ASP A 194 36.53 -1.64 -2.49
CA ASP A 194 36.54 -0.56 -1.50
C ASP A 194 36.06 -1.07 -0.12
N GLY A 195 35.79 -2.37 0.01
CA GLY A 195 35.34 -3.01 1.25
C GLY A 195 33.83 -2.89 1.51
N PHE A 196 33.04 -2.41 0.55
CA PHE A 196 31.60 -2.30 0.72
C PHE A 196 30.89 -3.62 0.43
N PRO A 197 29.89 -4.02 1.24
CA PRO A 197 29.14 -5.24 0.99
C PRO A 197 28.52 -5.28 -0.42
N LEU A 198 28.50 -6.46 -1.04
CA LEU A 198 27.89 -6.69 -2.35
C LEU A 198 26.61 -7.50 -2.20
N THR A 199 25.46 -6.91 -2.56
CA THR A 199 24.17 -7.60 -2.56
C THR A 199 24.20 -8.86 -3.43
N ASP A 200 23.70 -9.98 -2.90
CA ASP A 200 23.51 -11.22 -3.65
C ASP A 200 22.18 -11.22 -4.43
N PHE A 201 22.14 -10.53 -5.57
CA PHE A 201 20.97 -10.56 -6.45
C PHE A 201 20.62 -11.96 -6.98
N SER A 202 21.56 -12.91 -6.98
CA SER A 202 21.28 -14.29 -7.40
C SER A 202 20.51 -15.06 -6.34
N TYR A 203 20.74 -14.81 -5.05
CA TYR A 203 19.86 -15.27 -3.97
C TYR A 203 18.43 -14.77 -4.20
N TYR A 204 18.22 -13.45 -4.31
CA TYR A 204 16.87 -12.87 -4.44
C TYR A 204 16.09 -13.37 -5.66
N ARG A 205 16.75 -13.53 -6.81
CA ARG A 205 16.10 -14.10 -8.01
C ARG A 205 15.67 -15.55 -7.83
N ARG A 206 16.40 -16.33 -7.02
CA ARG A 206 16.15 -17.75 -6.80
C ARG A 206 15.13 -18.01 -5.69
N THR A 207 15.24 -17.29 -4.58
CA THR A 207 14.46 -17.57 -3.36
C THR A 207 13.26 -16.66 -3.18
N GLN A 208 13.21 -15.51 -3.89
CA GLN A 208 12.10 -14.56 -3.86
C GLN A 208 11.50 -14.32 -2.46
N PRO A 209 12.33 -14.07 -1.43
CA PRO A 209 11.92 -14.21 -0.04
C PRO A 209 10.76 -13.29 0.34
N GLY A 210 10.74 -12.07 -0.20
CA GLY A 210 9.67 -11.11 0.06
C GLY A 210 8.35 -11.50 -0.61
N LEU A 211 8.39 -12.03 -1.83
CA LEU A 211 7.17 -12.49 -2.52
C LEU A 211 6.59 -13.74 -1.87
N ASP A 212 7.44 -14.69 -1.52
CA ASP A 212 7.00 -15.93 -0.87
C ASP A 212 6.41 -15.65 0.51
N ALA A 213 6.96 -14.68 1.26
CA ALA A 213 6.41 -14.25 2.53
C ALA A 213 5.01 -13.62 2.45
N LEU A 214 4.61 -13.07 1.29
CA LEU A 214 3.33 -12.36 1.11
C LEU A 214 2.30 -13.13 0.29
N ARG A 215 2.71 -14.21 -0.39
CA ARG A 215 1.86 -14.95 -1.32
C ARG A 215 0.54 -15.38 -0.68
N GLY A 216 0.60 -15.90 0.55
CA GLY A 216 -0.58 -16.33 1.29
C GLY A 216 -1.49 -15.16 1.66
N ASP A 217 -0.92 -14.04 2.08
CA ASP A 217 -1.68 -12.90 2.62
C ASP A 217 -2.54 -12.19 1.56
N PHE A 218 -2.01 -11.98 0.35
CA PHE A 218 -2.79 -11.42 -0.76
C PHE A 218 -3.98 -12.29 -1.16
N SER A 219 -3.96 -13.59 -0.86
CA SER A 219 -5.08 -14.50 -1.18
C SER A 219 -6.15 -14.59 -0.10
N LYS A 220 -5.92 -14.04 1.11
CA LYS A 220 -6.79 -14.22 2.28
C LYS A 220 -8.14 -13.52 2.17
N SER A 221 -8.17 -12.32 1.59
CA SER A 221 -9.39 -11.54 1.46
C SER A 221 -9.87 -11.53 0.01
N PRO A 222 -11.12 -11.92 -0.30
CA PRO A 222 -11.66 -11.76 -1.65
C PRO A 222 -11.97 -10.30 -2.00
N HIS A 223 -12.05 -9.41 -1.00
CA HIS A 223 -12.52 -8.02 -1.15
C HIS A 223 -11.44 -6.95 -0.99
N LEU A 224 -10.23 -7.29 -0.52
CA LEU A 224 -9.16 -6.31 -0.24
C LEU A 224 -7.79 -6.86 -0.67
N PRO A 225 -6.83 -6.04 -1.12
CA PRO A 225 -6.89 -4.59 -1.26
C PRO A 225 -7.50 -4.13 -2.60
N HIS A 226 -8.10 -2.94 -2.60
CA HIS A 226 -8.63 -2.30 -3.81
C HIS A 226 -7.54 -1.64 -4.65
N ILE A 227 -6.55 -1.02 -4.01
CA ILE A 227 -5.43 -0.35 -4.66
C ILE A 227 -4.10 -0.80 -4.05
N ILE A 228 -3.12 -1.12 -4.90
CA ILE A 228 -1.75 -1.41 -4.49
C ILE A 228 -0.80 -0.46 -5.23
N ALA A 229 -0.08 0.39 -4.50
CA ALA A 229 1.03 1.16 -5.03
C ALA A 229 2.36 0.47 -4.68
N TRP A 230 3.07 -0.04 -5.69
CA TRP A 230 4.33 -0.75 -5.49
C TRP A 230 5.46 0.01 -6.15
N THR A 231 6.05 0.95 -5.40
CA THR A 231 6.93 2.00 -5.94
C THR A 231 8.41 1.67 -5.87
N SER A 232 8.75 0.39 -6.04
CA SER A 232 10.13 -0.07 -6.21
C SER A 232 10.58 -0.04 -7.67
N CYS A 233 11.89 -0.03 -7.91
CA CYS A 233 12.48 -0.03 -9.25
C CYS A 233 11.97 -1.17 -10.14
N ARG A 234 11.54 -0.82 -11.36
CA ARG A 234 11.06 -1.74 -12.42
C ARG A 234 9.97 -2.70 -11.91
N SER A 235 9.14 -2.24 -10.98
CA SER A 235 8.14 -3.09 -10.34
C SER A 235 7.11 -3.66 -11.31
N GLU A 236 6.84 -2.98 -12.43
CA GLU A 236 5.96 -3.48 -13.48
C GLU A 236 6.50 -4.79 -14.08
N SER A 237 7.74 -4.77 -14.54
CA SER A 237 8.37 -5.95 -15.17
C SER A 237 8.59 -7.10 -14.19
N HIS A 238 8.80 -6.78 -12.91
CA HIS A 238 9.06 -7.78 -11.88
C HIS A 238 7.79 -8.41 -11.31
N PHE A 239 6.72 -7.63 -11.12
CA PHE A 239 5.61 -8.05 -10.26
C PHE A 239 4.26 -8.13 -10.93
N SER A 240 4.06 -7.58 -12.14
CA SER A 240 2.72 -7.60 -12.78
C SER A 240 2.14 -9.00 -12.91
N ARG A 241 2.95 -9.96 -13.39
CA ARG A 241 2.52 -11.36 -13.52
C ARG A 241 2.27 -12.00 -12.16
N TRP A 242 3.10 -11.71 -11.17
CA TRP A 242 2.95 -12.25 -9.83
C TRP A 242 1.66 -11.76 -9.17
N PHE A 243 1.39 -10.46 -9.22
CA PHE A 243 0.12 -9.86 -8.77
C PHE A 243 -1.08 -10.46 -9.51
N GLY A 244 -0.99 -10.61 -10.83
CA GLY A 244 -2.04 -11.27 -11.62
C GLY A 244 -2.38 -12.67 -11.13
N ASN A 245 -1.40 -13.42 -10.60
CA ASN A 245 -1.62 -14.74 -10.04
C ASN A 245 -2.23 -14.67 -8.63
N VAL A 246 -1.61 -13.93 -7.71
CA VAL A 246 -2.02 -13.92 -6.29
C VAL A 246 -3.32 -13.14 -6.05
N LEU A 247 -3.70 -12.25 -6.96
CA LEU A 247 -4.95 -11.48 -6.92
C LEU A 247 -6.03 -12.04 -7.86
N SER A 248 -5.79 -13.18 -8.52
CA SER A 248 -6.75 -13.75 -9.49
C SER A 248 -8.11 -14.15 -8.88
N GLY A 249 -8.16 -14.37 -7.57
CA GLY A 249 -9.36 -14.74 -6.83
C GLY A 249 -10.19 -13.57 -6.30
N LYS A 250 -9.81 -12.30 -6.56
CA LYS A 250 -10.56 -11.14 -6.06
C LYS A 250 -11.91 -11.01 -6.74
N GLU A 251 -12.92 -10.56 -6.00
CA GLU A 251 -14.27 -10.33 -6.51
C GLU A 251 -14.42 -8.98 -7.24
N HIS A 252 -13.44 -8.09 -7.03
CA HIS A 252 -13.34 -6.80 -7.70
C HIS A 252 -12.02 -6.71 -8.49
N ALA A 253 -11.95 -5.74 -9.41
CA ALA A 253 -10.69 -5.41 -10.06
C ALA A 253 -9.76 -4.74 -9.05
N THR A 254 -8.46 -5.06 -9.06
CA THR A 254 -7.46 -4.37 -8.22
C THR A 254 -6.64 -3.41 -9.07
N SER A 255 -6.53 -2.16 -8.63
CA SER A 255 -5.69 -1.16 -9.30
C SER A 255 -4.25 -1.24 -8.79
N LEU A 256 -3.29 -1.32 -9.70
CA LEU A 256 -1.86 -1.36 -9.41
C LEU A 256 -1.18 -0.09 -9.92
N ILE A 257 -0.37 0.56 -9.09
CA ILE A 257 0.57 1.61 -9.51
C ILE A 257 1.97 1.02 -9.44
N LEU A 258 2.59 0.82 -10.62
CA LEU A 258 3.88 0.16 -10.77
C LEU A 258 4.85 1.07 -11.54
N SER A 259 6.14 0.96 -11.24
CA SER A 259 7.18 1.66 -11.97
C SER A 259 7.68 0.85 -13.16
N THR A 260 8.00 1.52 -14.27
CA THR A 260 8.54 0.89 -15.48
C THR A 260 10.06 0.99 -15.58
N ARG A 261 10.68 1.84 -14.76
CA ARG A 261 12.12 2.12 -14.76
C ARG A 261 12.69 2.15 -13.35
N LEU A 262 13.96 2.52 -13.23
CA LEU A 262 14.57 2.80 -11.93
C LEU A 262 13.97 4.11 -11.39
N THR A 263 13.44 4.05 -10.17
CA THR A 263 12.76 5.17 -9.49
C THR A 263 13.55 5.70 -8.30
N SER A 264 14.65 5.03 -7.97
CA SER A 264 15.61 5.45 -6.95
C SER A 264 16.97 5.69 -7.62
N TYR A 265 17.06 6.78 -8.39
CA TYR A 265 18.34 7.29 -8.83
C TYR A 265 18.73 8.45 -7.92
N MET A 266 19.82 8.29 -7.16
CA MET A 266 20.52 9.44 -6.61
C MET A 266 21.89 9.47 -7.28
N PRO A 267 22.19 10.46 -8.13
CA PRO A 267 23.55 10.64 -8.60
C PRO A 267 24.48 10.86 -7.39
N ILE A 268 25.76 10.54 -7.55
CA ILE A 268 26.80 10.68 -6.53
C ILE A 268 26.90 12.13 -5.99
N ASN A 269 26.32 13.12 -6.68
CA ASN A 269 26.17 14.48 -6.21
C ASN A 269 25.01 14.63 -5.20
N GLN A 270 25.39 14.97 -3.96
CA GLN A 270 24.52 15.10 -2.79
C GLN A 270 23.50 16.26 -2.85
N GLU A 271 23.50 17.07 -3.91
CA GLU A 271 22.63 18.24 -4.07
C GLU A 271 21.24 17.90 -4.62
N ILE A 272 21.01 16.69 -5.16
CA ILE A 272 19.71 16.28 -5.70
C ILE A 272 18.93 15.49 -4.64
N ARG A 273 18.61 16.15 -3.52
CA ARG A 273 17.84 15.53 -2.43
C ARG A 273 16.33 15.52 -2.67
N ASP A 274 15.81 16.13 -3.73
CA ASP A 274 14.37 16.41 -3.89
C ASP A 274 13.62 15.54 -4.91
N GLN A 275 14.19 14.41 -5.37
CA GLN A 275 13.60 13.60 -6.43
C GLN A 275 13.34 12.14 -6.00
N ASP A 276 12.47 11.95 -5.01
CA ASP A 276 11.99 10.61 -4.66
C ASP A 276 10.72 10.27 -5.44
N GLU A 277 10.88 9.78 -6.67
CA GLU A 277 9.74 9.50 -7.55
C GLU A 277 8.75 8.53 -6.90
N GLY A 278 9.26 7.54 -6.14
CA GLY A 278 8.43 6.51 -5.52
C GLY A 278 7.56 7.04 -4.38
N LEU A 279 8.11 7.91 -3.54
CA LEU A 279 7.30 8.63 -2.55
C LEU A 279 6.32 9.60 -3.22
N MET A 280 6.72 10.26 -4.30
CA MET A 280 5.87 11.24 -4.98
C MET A 280 4.68 10.59 -5.69
N ALA A 281 4.88 9.44 -6.32
CA ALA A 281 3.80 8.66 -6.89
C ALA A 281 2.75 8.26 -5.83
N PHE A 282 3.20 7.89 -4.63
CA PHE A 282 2.28 7.62 -3.51
C PHE A 282 1.54 8.88 -3.05
N VAL A 283 2.23 10.03 -2.95
CA VAL A 283 1.58 11.31 -2.61
C VAL A 283 0.51 11.69 -3.65
N CYS A 284 0.75 11.46 -4.94
CA CYS A 284 -0.26 11.64 -5.97
C CYS A 284 -1.48 10.74 -5.75
N LEU A 285 -1.28 9.46 -5.44
CA LEU A 285 -2.39 8.57 -5.08
C LEU A 285 -3.17 9.09 -3.86
N LEU A 286 -2.46 9.49 -2.80
CA LEU A 286 -3.09 10.03 -1.59
C LEU A 286 -3.93 11.28 -1.91
N HIS A 287 -3.44 12.17 -2.76
CA HIS A 287 -4.21 13.33 -3.23
C HIS A 287 -5.40 12.92 -4.09
N SER A 288 -5.25 11.92 -4.96
CA SER A 288 -6.37 11.42 -5.74
C SER A 288 -7.48 10.84 -4.88
N LEU A 289 -7.12 10.15 -3.79
CA LEU A 289 -8.09 9.69 -2.79
C LEU A 289 -8.73 10.88 -2.06
N GLN A 290 -7.91 11.80 -1.53
CA GLN A 290 -8.40 12.94 -0.75
C GLN A 290 -9.36 13.85 -1.55
N TYR A 291 -9.10 14.03 -2.85
CA TYR A 291 -9.88 14.95 -3.71
C TYR A 291 -10.78 14.24 -4.72
N ARG A 292 -10.97 12.92 -4.64
CA ARG A 292 -11.75 12.12 -5.59
C ARG A 292 -11.36 12.41 -7.04
N GLN A 293 -10.06 12.41 -7.34
CA GLN A 293 -9.58 12.65 -8.69
C GLN A 293 -9.91 11.45 -9.60
N THR A 294 -10.19 11.74 -10.87
CA THR A 294 -10.35 10.70 -11.90
C THR A 294 -9.03 10.02 -12.19
N LYS A 295 -9.10 8.86 -12.85
CA LYS A 295 -7.90 8.16 -13.33
C LYS A 295 -7.01 9.07 -14.18
N SER A 296 -7.61 9.82 -15.11
CA SER A 296 -6.86 10.67 -16.04
C SER A 296 -6.03 11.72 -15.30
N VAL A 297 -6.59 12.31 -14.24
CA VAL A 297 -5.89 13.31 -13.42
C VAL A 297 -4.77 12.66 -12.61
N LEU A 298 -4.98 11.47 -12.05
CA LEU A 298 -3.91 10.72 -11.39
C LEU A 298 -2.76 10.39 -12.37
N GLU A 299 -3.07 9.91 -13.57
CA GLU A 299 -2.06 9.59 -14.59
C GLU A 299 -1.28 10.83 -15.05
N GLU A 300 -1.91 11.99 -15.13
CA GLU A 300 -1.24 13.26 -15.40
C GLU A 300 -0.29 13.64 -14.25
N ASN A 301 -0.76 13.56 -13.00
CA ASN A 301 0.06 13.85 -11.82
C ASN A 301 1.25 12.89 -11.69
N LEU A 302 1.07 11.61 -12.05
CA LEU A 302 2.15 10.62 -12.05
C LEU A 302 3.25 10.97 -13.06
N LYS A 303 2.92 11.58 -14.21
CA LYS A 303 3.92 12.06 -15.18
C LYS A 303 4.74 13.22 -14.62
N LEU A 304 4.15 14.06 -13.78
CA LEU A 304 4.85 15.16 -13.11
C LEU A 304 5.82 14.67 -12.03
N CYS A 305 5.70 13.40 -11.59
CA CYS A 305 6.65 12.80 -10.66
C CYS A 305 7.95 12.33 -11.33
N GLU A 306 8.04 12.37 -12.66
CA GLU A 306 9.20 11.89 -13.40
C GLU A 306 10.37 12.87 -13.32
N MET A 307 11.54 12.37 -12.93
CA MET A 307 12.79 13.10 -13.04
C MET A 307 13.06 13.45 -14.49
N GLU A 308 13.27 14.75 -14.76
CA GLU A 308 13.50 15.28 -16.11
C GLU A 308 14.65 14.55 -16.83
N VAL A 309 15.73 14.21 -16.11
CA VAL A 309 16.91 13.53 -16.66
C VAL A 309 16.66 12.08 -17.09
N GLU A 310 15.62 11.43 -16.55
CA GLU A 310 15.20 10.07 -16.88
C GLU A 310 13.86 10.04 -17.63
N HIS A 311 13.31 11.20 -17.98
CA HIS A 311 12.02 11.29 -18.66
C HIS A 311 12.13 10.68 -20.06
N ASN A 312 11.24 9.73 -20.34
CA ASN A 312 11.13 9.11 -21.65
C ASN A 312 9.70 9.34 -22.19
N PRO A 313 9.51 10.21 -23.19
CA PRO A 313 8.19 10.48 -23.76
C PRO A 313 7.46 9.24 -24.30
N ARG A 314 8.20 8.16 -24.59
CA ARG A 314 7.65 6.89 -25.09
C ARG A 314 7.36 5.88 -23.99
N GLN A 315 7.83 6.12 -22.77
CA GLN A 315 7.69 5.19 -21.65
C GLN A 315 7.54 5.97 -20.35
N ALA A 316 6.30 6.11 -19.89
CA ALA A 316 6.00 6.70 -18.59
C ALA A 316 6.69 5.92 -17.47
N ALA A 317 7.23 6.62 -16.47
CA ALA A 317 7.88 6.00 -15.33
C ALA A 317 6.90 5.21 -14.46
N TRP A 318 5.62 5.61 -14.48
CA TRP A 318 4.54 5.04 -13.70
C TRP A 318 3.43 4.49 -14.60
N LYS A 319 2.94 3.30 -14.29
CA LYS A 319 1.77 2.69 -14.93
C LYS A 319 0.69 2.43 -13.90
N LEU A 320 -0.52 2.88 -14.20
CA LEU A 320 -1.74 2.49 -13.51
C LEU A 320 -2.41 1.36 -14.29
N VAL A 321 -2.42 0.17 -13.72
CA VAL A 321 -2.96 -1.04 -14.35
C VAL A 321 -4.13 -1.56 -13.53
N ALA A 322 -5.20 -2.00 -14.18
CA ALA A 322 -6.29 -2.71 -13.51
C ALA A 322 -6.14 -4.21 -13.77
N LEU A 323 -6.06 -5.01 -12.70
CA LEU A 323 -6.20 -6.46 -12.80
C LEU A 323 -7.68 -6.84 -12.77
N PRO A 324 -8.15 -7.72 -13.66
CA PRO A 324 -9.56 -8.10 -13.74
C PRO A 324 -10.00 -8.90 -12.51
N SER A 325 -11.30 -8.84 -12.18
CA SER A 325 -11.90 -9.69 -11.15
C SER A 325 -12.09 -11.13 -11.64
N SER A 326 -12.23 -12.07 -10.71
CA SER A 326 -12.60 -13.45 -11.02
C SER A 326 -13.94 -13.54 -11.77
N ASN A 327 -14.90 -12.68 -11.43
CA ASN A 327 -16.23 -12.60 -12.04
C ASN A 327 -16.23 -12.11 -13.49
N SER A 328 -15.13 -11.54 -14.01
CA SER A 328 -15.09 -11.06 -15.39
C SER A 328 -14.74 -12.15 -16.42
N LYS A 329 -14.43 -13.39 -15.99
CA LYS A 329 -14.05 -14.50 -16.86
C LYS A 329 -15.21 -15.41 -17.28
N SER A 330 -16.44 -15.12 -16.84
CA SER A 330 -17.62 -15.98 -17.04
C SER A 330 -18.60 -15.50 -18.13
N ASN A 331 -18.20 -14.56 -19.00
CA ASN A 331 -18.96 -14.10 -20.17
C ASN A 331 -18.18 -14.33 -21.45
#